data_AF-E1ZC06-F1
#
_entry.id   AF-E1ZC06-F1
#
_cell.length_a   1.000
_cell.length_b   1.000
_cell.length_c   1.000
_cell.angle_alpha   90.00
_cell.angle_beta   90.00
_cell.angle_gamma   90.00
#
_symmetry.space_group_name_H-M   'P 1'
#
loop_
_entity.id
_entity.type
_entity.pdbx_description
1 polymer ?
#
loop_
_entity_poly.entity_id
_entity_poly.type
_entity_poly.pdbx_seq_one_letter_code
_entity_poly.pdbx_strand_id
1 'polypeptide(L)'
;MFEPFIASSLTARVVRFQLERAQEALQRQLLHAEGGIGVLEARLADAQSDSEALRQRIALEQARVGELEGLLAISRADQYKRDAVAAESGPDRQLASLQEQKRLLEEQVATLQRQVDGLVQRREAQDVELGQLRSRLAAEFEVGASRGNHAAQQRGEALAQELGEARQQCTQLAGEAEVARAEAARLAGALDGAQAALQAAQRELEEVKGLLVLQEAAGGSDAGADGTGAGATSARLAQLEQHNRQLAVQLQTLQGEAGRHAASAAGVWGEVQELQQENERLLDLLGHMDSERARLARERQELLGELVCLRATAPDPDPGPSSAGDSAGSGDGSSTSQQQQQQQQRVEELERRWRQLEAELQAERQRRQQAELDFQELLTNMDLLHGSPSPPSTAGSPPPAAACAGGSAGSGSGLAGQQQQQMRPQAAQLQAAVSSLQHIAQGLSSISGEGSERLGLGLRC
;
A
#
# COMPACT_ATOMS: atom_id res chain seq x y z
N MET A 1 -7.06 -42.60 -32.93
CA MET A 1 -7.08 -43.19 -31.57
C MET A 1 -6.36 -42.35 -30.50
N PHE A 2 -5.67 -41.24 -30.83
CA PHE A 2 -4.94 -40.43 -29.83
C PHE A 2 -5.72 -39.26 -29.21
N GLU A 3 -6.87 -38.88 -29.77
CA GLU A 3 -7.70 -37.81 -29.21
C GLU A 3 -8.18 -38.00 -27.75
N PRO A 4 -8.56 -39.20 -27.26
CA PRO A 4 -8.94 -39.35 -25.86
C PRO A 4 -7.78 -39.11 -24.88
N PHE A 5 -6.54 -39.34 -25.31
CA PHE A 5 -5.36 -39.11 -24.47
C PHE A 5 -5.07 -37.61 -24.32
N ILE A 6 -5.24 -36.83 -25.39
CA ILE A 6 -5.05 -35.38 -25.37
C ILE A 6 -6.12 -34.73 -24.46
N ALA A 7 -7.38 -35.13 -24.62
CA ALA A 7 -8.47 -34.65 -23.76
C ALA A 7 -8.23 -34.97 -22.28
N SER A 8 -7.78 -36.20 -21.96
CA SER A 8 -7.41 -36.58 -20.58
C SER A 8 -6.22 -35.79 -20.03
N SER A 9 -5.26 -35.41 -20.87
CA SER A 9 -4.09 -34.63 -20.43
C SER A 9 -4.45 -33.17 -20.14
N LEU A 10 -5.39 -32.59 -20.90
CA LEU A 10 -5.88 -31.23 -20.70
C LEU A 10 -6.75 -31.13 -19.44
N THR A 11 -7.66 -32.08 -19.22
CA THR A 11 -8.47 -32.11 -18.00
C THR A 11 -7.59 -32.28 -16.75
N ALA A 12 -6.56 -33.13 -16.80
CA ALA A 12 -5.61 -33.29 -15.69
C ALA A 12 -4.84 -31.98 -15.39
N ARG A 13 -4.44 -31.22 -16.41
CA ARG A 13 -3.78 -29.92 -16.23
C ARG A 13 -4.71 -28.87 -15.62
N VAL A 14 -5.96 -28.82 -16.07
CA VAL A 14 -6.97 -27.91 -15.51
C VAL A 14 -7.24 -28.24 -14.04
N VAL A 15 -7.40 -29.52 -13.70
CA VAL A 15 -7.58 -29.95 -12.30
C VAL A 15 -6.36 -29.58 -11.46
N ARG A 16 -5.13 -29.80 -11.98
CA ARG A 16 -3.90 -29.41 -11.27
C ARG A 16 -3.84 -27.91 -11.01
N PHE A 17 -4.14 -27.08 -12.00
CA PHE A 17 -4.17 -25.62 -11.83
C PHE A 17 -5.23 -25.17 -10.83
N GLN A 18 -6.42 -25.79 -10.84
CA GLN A 18 -7.46 -25.53 -9.84
C GLN A 18 -7.01 -25.91 -8.42
N LEU A 19 -6.29 -27.03 -8.27
CA LEU A 19 -5.72 -27.44 -6.98
C LEU A 19 -4.62 -26.49 -6.50
N GLU A 20 -3.72 -26.05 -7.38
CA GLU A 20 -2.68 -25.06 -7.07
C GLU A 20 -3.32 -23.73 -6.61
N ARG A 21 -4.34 -23.25 -7.33
CA ARG A 21 -5.09 -22.04 -6.94
C ARG A 21 -5.85 -22.20 -5.62
N ALA A 22 -6.45 -23.36 -5.37
CA ALA A 22 -7.12 -23.66 -4.10
C ALA A 22 -6.13 -23.73 -2.94
N GLN A 23 -4.94 -24.30 -3.16
CA GLN A 23 -3.85 -24.37 -2.18
C GLN A 23 -3.34 -22.96 -1.83
N GLU A 24 -3.11 -22.10 -2.82
CA GLU A 24 -2.71 -20.70 -2.58
C GLU A 24 -3.79 -19.92 -1.82
N ALA A 25 -5.07 -20.12 -2.14
CA ALA A 25 -6.17 -19.49 -1.42
C ALA A 25 -6.22 -19.94 0.05
N LEU A 26 -6.04 -21.23 0.32
CA LEU A 26 -5.96 -21.76 1.69
C LEU A 26 -4.74 -21.24 2.43
N GLN A 27 -3.58 -21.11 1.78
CA GLN A 27 -2.37 -20.53 2.39
C GLN A 27 -2.59 -19.06 2.78
N ARG A 28 -3.25 -18.25 1.92
CA ARG A 28 -3.60 -16.86 2.25
C ARG A 28 -4.59 -16.78 3.41
N GLN A 29 -5.57 -17.69 3.46
CA GLN A 29 -6.52 -17.76 4.58
C GLN A 29 -5.84 -18.16 5.89
N LEU A 30 -4.89 -19.10 5.86
CA LEU A 30 -4.11 -19.49 7.03
C LEU A 30 -3.26 -18.32 7.54
N LEU A 31 -2.53 -17.63 6.66
CA LEU A 31 -1.74 -16.45 7.05
C LEU A 31 -2.60 -15.33 7.64
N HIS A 32 -3.81 -15.12 7.10
CA HIS A 32 -4.76 -14.15 7.66
C HIS A 32 -5.26 -14.59 9.05
N ALA A 33 -5.57 -15.88 9.24
CA ALA A 33 -5.99 -16.41 10.52
C ALA A 33 -4.86 -16.33 11.57
N GLU A 34 -3.63 -16.65 11.20
CA GLU A 34 -2.44 -16.53 12.04
C GLU A 34 -2.19 -15.07 12.46
N GLY A 35 -2.28 -14.12 11.51
CA GLY A 35 -2.22 -12.70 11.83
C GLY A 35 -3.33 -12.24 12.79
N GLY A 36 -4.55 -12.79 12.63
CA GLY A 36 -5.67 -12.54 13.53
C GLY A 36 -5.43 -13.06 14.95
N ILE A 37 -4.85 -14.26 15.08
CA ILE A 37 -4.49 -14.85 16.38
C ILE A 37 -3.44 -13.98 17.09
N GLY A 38 -2.40 -13.53 16.40
CA GLY A 38 -1.37 -12.67 17.01
C GLY A 38 -1.94 -11.34 17.55
N VAL A 39 -2.92 -10.74 16.86
CA VAL A 39 -3.61 -9.53 17.37
C VAL A 39 -4.46 -9.85 18.60
N LEU A 40 -5.15 -10.99 18.63
CA LEU A 40 -5.94 -11.41 19.79
C LEU A 40 -5.06 -11.74 21.00
N GLU A 41 -3.90 -12.36 20.79
CA GLU A 41 -2.92 -12.64 21.83
C GLU A 41 -2.34 -11.35 22.44
N ALA A 42 -1.99 -10.37 21.59
CA ALA A 42 -1.54 -9.05 22.07
C ALA A 42 -2.62 -8.35 22.91
N ARG A 43 -3.87 -8.36 22.46
CA ARG A 43 -5.01 -7.79 23.22
C ARG A 43 -5.27 -8.54 24.53
N LEU A 44 -5.08 -9.85 24.55
CA LEU A 44 -5.21 -10.65 25.76
C LEU A 44 -4.11 -10.29 26.76
N ALA A 45 -2.87 -10.11 26.30
CA ALA A 45 -1.75 -9.69 27.14
C ALA A 45 -1.99 -8.28 27.73
N ASP A 46 -2.46 -7.34 26.91
CA ASP A 46 -2.83 -5.98 27.38
C ASP A 46 -3.92 -6.06 28.46
N ALA A 47 -5.00 -6.81 28.21
CA ALA A 47 -6.08 -6.99 29.18
C ALA A 47 -5.63 -7.67 30.49
N GLN A 48 -4.68 -8.61 30.40
CA GLN A 48 -4.08 -9.23 31.58
C GLN A 48 -3.26 -8.21 32.38
N SER A 49 -2.45 -7.38 31.71
CA SER A 49 -1.67 -6.33 32.36
C SER A 49 -2.56 -5.29 33.07
N ASP A 50 -3.67 -4.89 32.45
CA ASP A 50 -4.66 -4.00 33.06
C ASP A 50 -5.31 -4.65 34.29
N SER A 51 -5.63 -5.94 34.23
CA SER A 51 -6.22 -6.68 35.35
C SER A 51 -5.26 -6.78 36.55
N GLU A 52 -3.96 -6.94 36.29
CA GLU A 52 -2.92 -6.97 37.32
C GLU A 52 -2.71 -5.59 37.95
N ALA A 53 -2.69 -4.53 37.14
CA ALA A 53 -2.63 -3.15 37.63
C ALA A 53 -3.83 -2.81 38.53
N LEU A 54 -5.04 -3.23 38.15
CA LEU A 54 -6.24 -3.05 38.97
C LEU A 54 -6.18 -3.85 40.28
N ARG A 55 -5.69 -5.10 40.26
CA ARG A 55 -5.49 -5.90 41.47
C ARG A 55 -4.51 -5.25 42.44
N GLN A 56 -3.40 -4.71 41.94
CA GLN A 56 -2.43 -3.98 42.75
C GLN A 56 -3.05 -2.72 43.38
N ARG A 57 -3.83 -1.95 42.59
CA ARG A 57 -4.53 -0.78 43.11
C ARG A 57 -5.54 -1.14 44.20
N ILE A 58 -6.31 -2.21 44.02
CA ILE A 58 -7.25 -2.70 45.04
C ILE A 58 -6.50 -3.10 46.31
N ALA A 59 -5.36 -3.79 46.20
CA ALA A 59 -4.55 -4.17 47.35
C ALA A 59 -4.02 -2.95 48.13
N LEU A 60 -3.59 -1.89 47.43
CA LEU A 60 -3.15 -0.64 48.06
C LEU A 60 -4.29 0.09 48.77
N GLU A 61 -5.47 0.17 48.15
CA GLU A 61 -6.64 0.78 48.79
C GLU A 61 -7.13 -0.02 50.00
N GLN A 62 -7.09 -1.36 49.96
CA GLN A 62 -7.41 -2.21 51.12
C GLN A 62 -6.42 -1.98 52.28
N ALA A 63 -5.12 -1.87 51.98
CA ALA A 63 -4.12 -1.54 52.99
C ALA A 63 -4.40 -0.16 53.62
N ARG A 64 -4.70 0.85 52.80
CA ARG A 64 -5.06 2.19 53.26
C ARG A 64 -6.32 2.20 54.12
N VAL A 65 -7.35 1.44 53.76
CA VAL A 65 -8.57 1.27 54.57
C VAL A 65 -8.20 0.67 55.93
N GLY A 66 -7.37 -0.38 55.96
CA GLY A 66 -6.91 -1.00 57.21
C GLY A 66 -6.13 -0.02 58.12
N GLU A 67 -5.29 0.84 57.54
CA GLU A 67 -4.59 1.90 58.28
C GLU A 67 -5.57 2.92 58.88
N LEU A 68 -6.55 3.38 58.11
CA LEU A 68 -7.56 4.33 58.57
C LEU A 68 -8.45 3.73 59.67
N GLU A 69 -8.83 2.46 59.54
CA GLU A 69 -9.57 1.72 60.58
C GLU A 69 -8.75 1.59 61.88
N GLY A 70 -7.44 1.32 61.74
CA GLY A 70 -6.50 1.28 62.87
C GLY A 70 -6.38 2.64 63.59
N LEU A 71 -6.23 3.73 62.84
CA LEU A 71 -6.19 5.09 63.39
C LEU A 71 -7.51 5.47 64.08
N LEU A 72 -8.64 5.09 63.50
CA LEU A 72 -9.95 5.33 64.08
C LEU A 72 -10.13 4.55 65.40
N ALA A 73 -9.69 3.29 65.46
CA ALA A 73 -9.70 2.50 66.69
C ALA A 73 -8.84 3.12 67.80
N ILE A 74 -7.62 3.60 67.46
CA ILE A 74 -6.74 4.30 68.40
C ILE A 74 -7.42 5.59 68.90
N SER A 75 -8.03 6.38 68.01
CA SER A 75 -8.70 7.63 68.40
C SER A 75 -9.85 7.40 69.39
N ARG A 76 -10.64 6.33 69.19
CA ARG A 76 -11.72 5.95 70.10
C ARG A 76 -11.17 5.52 71.46
N ALA A 77 -10.11 4.71 71.47
CA ALA A 77 -9.46 4.30 72.71
C ALA A 77 -8.93 5.49 73.51
N ASP A 78 -8.34 6.48 72.84
CA ASP A 78 -7.83 7.69 73.49
C ASP A 78 -8.96 8.63 73.94
N GLN A 79 -10.08 8.71 73.23
CA GLN A 79 -11.29 9.40 73.70
C GLN A 79 -11.79 8.80 75.02
N TYR A 80 -11.96 7.48 75.10
CA TYR A 80 -12.39 6.83 76.34
C TYR A 80 -11.44 7.08 77.52
N LYS A 81 -10.12 7.08 77.29
CA LYS A 81 -9.13 7.42 78.33
C LYS A 81 -9.28 8.86 78.80
N ARG A 82 -9.46 9.80 77.86
CA ARG A 82 -9.65 11.23 78.19
C ARG A 82 -10.94 11.44 78.99
N ASP A 83 -12.04 10.80 78.59
CA ASP A 83 -13.32 10.89 79.28
C ASP A 83 -13.24 10.34 80.72
N ALA A 84 -12.52 9.23 80.92
CA ALA A 84 -12.27 8.67 82.25
C ALA A 84 -11.46 9.63 83.14
N VAL A 85 -10.37 10.22 82.63
CA VAL A 85 -9.54 11.18 83.39
C VAL A 85 -10.29 12.48 83.66
N ALA A 86 -11.13 12.93 82.71
CA ALA A 86 -11.96 14.11 82.87
C ALA A 86 -12.95 13.94 84.03
N ALA A 87 -13.55 12.75 84.18
CA ALA A 87 -14.47 12.46 85.28
C ALA A 87 -13.84 12.61 86.68
N GLU A 88 -12.52 12.37 86.82
CA GLU A 88 -11.82 12.39 88.12
C GLU A 88 -11.26 13.77 88.52
N SER A 89 -11.07 14.69 87.57
CA SER A 89 -10.19 15.86 87.78
C SER A 89 -10.88 17.13 88.32
N GLY A 90 -12.21 17.15 88.47
CA GLY A 90 -12.98 18.29 89.00
C GLY A 90 -13.10 19.48 88.03
N PRO A 91 -14.12 20.35 88.20
CA PRO A 91 -14.50 21.34 87.18
C PRO A 91 -13.45 22.43 86.90
N ASP A 92 -12.68 22.85 87.90
CA ASP A 92 -11.71 23.95 87.72
C ASP A 92 -10.47 23.52 86.90
N ARG A 93 -10.00 22.28 87.09
CA ARG A 93 -8.92 21.71 86.25
C ARG A 93 -9.40 21.40 84.84
N GLN A 94 -10.67 21.04 84.68
CA GLN A 94 -11.28 20.88 83.35
C GLN A 94 -11.30 22.21 82.59
N LEU A 95 -11.60 23.33 83.26
CA LEU A 95 -11.66 24.64 82.61
C LEU A 95 -10.25 25.10 82.17
N ALA A 96 -9.23 24.89 83.00
CA ALA A 96 -7.83 25.18 82.63
C ALA A 96 -7.35 24.30 81.46
N SER A 97 -7.66 23.00 81.48
CA SER A 97 -7.28 22.10 80.38
C SER A 97 -8.02 22.42 79.07
N LEU A 98 -9.29 22.83 79.14
CA LEU A 98 -10.05 23.31 77.97
C LEU A 98 -9.46 24.60 77.38
N GLN A 99 -8.95 25.52 78.21
CA GLN A 99 -8.27 26.72 77.74
C GLN A 99 -6.94 26.41 77.04
N GLU A 100 -6.14 25.50 77.60
CA GLU A 100 -4.91 25.03 76.96
C GLU A 100 -5.21 24.28 75.65
N GLN A 101 -6.22 23.41 75.63
CA GLN A 101 -6.69 22.73 74.42
C GLN A 101 -7.16 23.72 73.36
N LYS A 102 -7.94 24.74 73.75
CA LYS A 102 -8.37 25.80 72.83
C LYS A 102 -7.18 26.51 72.21
N ARG A 103 -6.18 26.88 73.02
CA ARG A 103 -4.96 27.52 72.52
C ARG A 103 -4.19 26.61 71.55
N LEU A 104 -4.02 25.34 71.88
CA LEU A 104 -3.37 24.36 71.00
C LEU A 104 -4.14 24.18 69.69
N LEU A 105 -5.47 24.13 69.73
CA LEU A 105 -6.31 24.06 68.53
C LEU A 105 -6.18 25.33 67.68
N GLU A 106 -6.11 26.52 68.28
CA GLU A 106 -5.87 27.78 67.55
C GLU A 106 -4.48 27.79 66.88
N GLU A 107 -3.44 27.33 67.57
CA GLU A 107 -2.08 27.20 67.02
C GLU A 107 -2.05 26.16 65.87
N GLN A 108 -2.78 25.05 66.00
CA GLN A 108 -2.93 24.04 64.94
C GLN A 108 -3.69 24.58 63.74
N VAL A 109 -4.82 25.28 63.94
CA VAL A 109 -5.59 25.92 62.87
C VAL A 109 -4.73 26.94 62.14
N ALA A 110 -3.97 27.78 62.84
CA ALA A 110 -3.07 28.75 62.22
C ALA A 110 -1.91 28.09 61.44
N THR A 111 -1.49 26.89 61.84
CA THR A 111 -0.45 26.12 61.14
C THR A 111 -1.03 25.44 59.89
N LEU A 112 -2.19 24.79 60.01
CA LEU A 112 -2.92 24.20 58.90
C LEU A 112 -3.29 25.25 57.86
N GLN A 113 -3.72 26.44 58.27
CA GLN A 113 -4.06 27.53 57.36
C GLN A 113 -2.83 27.99 56.56
N ARG A 114 -1.67 28.13 57.21
CA ARG A 114 -0.39 28.40 56.51
C ARG A 114 0.00 27.29 55.52
N GLN A 115 -0.28 26.02 55.86
CA GLN A 115 -0.04 24.90 54.95
C GLN A 115 -0.99 24.93 53.75
N VAL A 116 -2.28 25.23 53.97
CA VAL A 116 -3.28 25.40 52.90
C VAL A 116 -2.88 26.54 51.98
N ASP A 117 -2.50 27.70 52.51
CA ASP A 117 -2.04 28.85 51.72
C ASP A 117 -0.81 28.48 50.88
N GLY A 118 0.15 27.74 51.46
CA GLY A 118 1.31 27.24 50.74
C GLY A 118 0.98 26.24 49.62
N LEU A 119 -0.03 25.38 49.82
CA LEU A 119 -0.51 24.46 48.78
C LEU A 119 -1.26 25.19 47.67
N VAL A 120 -2.07 26.21 48.01
CA VAL A 120 -2.76 27.06 47.03
C VAL A 120 -1.75 27.78 46.15
N GLN A 121 -0.71 28.40 46.73
CA GLN A 121 0.35 29.07 45.97
C GLN A 121 1.11 28.11 45.03
N ARG A 122 1.38 26.87 45.49
CA ARG A 122 2.01 25.84 44.63
C ARG A 122 1.10 25.43 43.48
N ARG A 123 -0.20 25.27 43.74
CA ARG A 123 -1.19 24.96 42.70
C ARG A 123 -1.26 26.08 41.67
N GLU A 124 -1.33 27.34 42.10
CA GLU A 124 -1.35 28.50 41.19
C GLU A 124 -0.08 28.56 40.33
N ALA A 125 1.10 28.30 40.91
CA ALA A 125 2.35 28.21 40.15
C ALA A 125 2.32 27.09 39.10
N GLN A 126 1.82 25.90 39.47
CA GLN A 126 1.65 24.77 38.54
C GLN A 126 0.64 25.09 37.43
N ASP A 127 -0.48 25.75 37.74
CA ASP A 127 -1.48 26.14 36.76
C ASP A 127 -0.91 27.15 35.75
N VAL A 128 -0.03 28.06 36.19
CA VAL A 128 0.73 28.96 35.30
C VAL A 128 1.70 28.18 34.40
N GLU A 129 2.46 27.23 34.94
CA GLU A 129 3.38 26.39 34.16
C GLU A 129 2.63 25.52 33.14
N LEU A 130 1.50 24.92 33.54
CA LEU A 130 0.62 24.17 32.63
C LEU A 130 0.05 25.07 31.53
N GLY A 131 -0.32 26.32 31.85
CA GLY A 131 -0.72 27.31 30.87
C GLY A 131 0.40 27.61 29.86
N GLN A 132 1.63 27.77 30.33
CA GLN A 132 2.79 27.99 29.48
C GLN A 132 3.07 26.79 28.57
N LEU A 133 3.06 25.57 29.11
CA LEU A 133 3.25 24.33 28.34
C LEU A 133 2.16 24.14 27.29
N ARG A 134 0.89 24.40 27.62
CA ARG A 134 -0.22 24.36 26.66
C ARG A 134 -0.04 25.38 25.55
N SER A 135 0.37 26.61 25.88
CA SER A 135 0.61 27.65 24.86
C SER A 135 1.78 27.30 23.93
N ARG A 136 2.87 26.73 24.47
CA ARG A 136 4.01 26.27 23.69
C ARG A 136 3.62 25.10 22.77
N LEU A 137 2.89 24.13 23.29
CA LEU A 137 2.42 22.99 22.52
C LEU A 137 1.48 23.44 21.40
N ALA A 138 0.55 24.37 21.67
CA ALA A 138 -0.29 24.97 20.63
C ALA A 138 0.56 25.66 19.52
N ALA A 139 1.58 26.43 19.89
CA ALA A 139 2.49 27.05 18.91
C ALA A 139 3.28 26.01 18.10
N GLU A 140 3.76 24.93 18.72
CA GLU A 140 4.44 23.83 18.03
C GLU A 140 3.49 23.10 17.06
N PHE A 141 2.22 22.92 17.42
CA PHE A 141 1.18 22.38 16.54
C PHE A 141 0.88 23.29 15.35
N GLU A 142 0.78 24.61 15.54
CA GLU A 142 0.57 25.58 14.45
C GLU A 142 1.76 25.59 13.47
N VAL A 143 2.99 25.52 13.98
CA VAL A 143 4.20 25.40 13.16
C VAL A 143 4.25 24.05 12.43
N GLY A 144 3.82 22.96 13.09
CA GLY A 144 3.72 21.63 12.47
C GLY A 144 2.67 21.59 11.36
N ALA A 145 1.49 22.16 11.60
CA ALA A 145 0.39 22.21 10.64
C ALA A 145 0.74 23.08 9.41
N SER A 146 1.36 24.23 9.62
CA SER A 146 1.80 25.09 8.50
C SER A 146 2.91 24.43 7.67
N ARG A 147 3.90 23.77 8.29
CA ARG A 147 4.93 22.99 7.58
C ARG A 147 4.34 21.81 6.81
N GLY A 148 3.41 21.07 7.42
CA GLY A 148 2.70 19.96 6.78
C GLY A 148 1.91 20.41 5.55
N ASN A 149 1.18 21.52 5.66
CA ASN A 149 0.41 22.09 4.55
C ASN A 149 1.30 22.57 3.40
N HIS A 150 2.43 23.24 3.68
CA HIS A 150 3.38 23.64 2.64
C HIS A 150 4.03 22.44 1.94
N ALA A 151 4.45 21.40 2.68
CA ALA A 151 5.02 20.20 2.08
C ALA A 151 3.99 19.44 1.22
N ALA A 152 2.74 19.36 1.68
CA ALA A 152 1.64 18.77 0.91
C ALA A 152 1.32 19.58 -0.36
N GLN A 153 1.31 20.91 -0.26
CA GLN A 153 1.07 21.79 -1.40
C GLN A 153 2.20 21.68 -2.45
N GLN A 154 3.47 21.68 -2.03
CA GLN A 154 4.60 21.50 -2.94
C GLN A 154 4.56 20.14 -3.66
N ARG A 155 4.20 19.07 -2.94
CA ARG A 155 4.00 17.74 -3.57
C ARG A 155 2.82 17.73 -4.54
N GLY A 156 1.72 18.40 -4.19
CA GLY A 156 0.57 18.55 -5.08
C GLY A 156 0.90 19.32 -6.35
N GLU A 157 1.70 20.39 -6.25
CA GLU A 157 2.18 21.17 -7.38
C GLU A 157 3.14 20.36 -8.27
N ALA A 158 4.06 19.58 -7.67
CA ALA A 158 4.96 18.69 -8.40
C ALA A 158 4.19 17.60 -9.17
N LEU A 159 3.24 16.91 -8.53
CA LEU A 159 2.39 15.91 -9.18
C LEU A 159 1.52 16.52 -10.28
N ALA A 160 1.05 17.75 -10.11
CA ALA A 160 0.30 18.46 -11.14
C ALA A 160 1.17 18.79 -12.36
N GLN A 161 2.45 19.10 -12.16
CA GLN A 161 3.42 19.29 -13.24
C GLN A 161 3.71 17.97 -13.97
N GLU A 162 3.98 16.89 -13.24
CA GLU A 162 4.21 15.55 -13.80
C GLU A 162 3.00 15.06 -14.61
N LEU A 163 1.78 15.25 -14.11
CA LEU A 163 0.56 14.94 -14.87
C LEU A 163 0.39 15.82 -16.11
N GLY A 164 0.86 17.07 -16.06
CA GLY A 164 0.89 17.98 -17.21
C GLY A 164 1.85 17.47 -18.30
N GLU A 165 3.05 17.06 -17.91
CA GLU A 165 4.07 16.50 -18.81
C GLU A 165 3.61 15.16 -19.41
N ALA A 166 3.06 14.26 -18.60
CA ALA A 166 2.52 12.99 -19.07
C ALA A 166 1.39 13.18 -20.10
N ARG A 167 0.49 14.16 -19.88
CA ARG A 167 -0.56 14.50 -20.86
C ARG A 167 0.04 15.03 -22.16
N GLN A 168 1.07 15.87 -22.08
CA GLN A 168 1.76 16.35 -23.29
C GLN A 168 2.40 15.20 -24.05
N GLN A 169 3.07 14.27 -23.37
CA GLN A 169 3.64 13.07 -23.99
C GLN A 169 2.56 12.20 -24.65
N CYS A 170 1.42 11.96 -23.99
CA CYS A 170 0.30 11.24 -24.60
C CYS A 170 -0.23 11.93 -25.85
N THR A 171 -0.31 13.28 -25.86
CA THR A 171 -0.73 14.02 -27.07
C THR A 171 0.30 13.94 -28.20
N GLN A 172 1.59 13.91 -27.89
CA GLN A 172 2.66 13.72 -28.88
C GLN A 172 2.58 12.32 -29.50
N LEU A 173 2.48 11.28 -28.67
CA LEU A 173 2.34 9.89 -29.12
C LEU A 173 1.05 9.67 -29.93
N ALA A 174 -0.05 10.32 -29.55
CA ALA A 174 -1.29 10.30 -30.33
C ALA A 174 -1.09 10.92 -31.72
N GLY A 175 -0.38 12.06 -31.80
CA GLY A 175 -0.02 12.69 -33.08
C GLY A 175 0.89 11.82 -33.94
N GLU A 176 1.91 11.20 -33.35
CA GLU A 176 2.79 10.24 -34.05
C GLU A 176 2.01 9.03 -34.58
N ALA A 177 1.06 8.51 -33.79
CA ALA A 177 0.20 7.42 -34.23
C ALA A 177 -0.73 7.81 -35.39
N GLU A 178 -1.23 9.05 -35.42
CA GLU A 178 -2.01 9.57 -36.54
C GLU A 178 -1.16 9.70 -37.81
N VAL A 179 0.09 10.18 -37.70
CA VAL A 179 1.04 10.23 -38.82
C VAL A 179 1.33 8.82 -39.34
N ALA A 180 1.63 7.87 -38.45
CA ALA A 180 1.89 6.48 -38.82
C ALA A 180 0.67 5.83 -39.51
N ARG A 181 -0.55 6.11 -39.04
CA ARG A 181 -1.79 5.65 -39.71
C ARG A 181 -1.97 6.26 -41.09
N ALA A 182 -1.66 7.54 -41.26
CA ALA A 182 -1.72 8.21 -42.56
C ALA A 182 -0.68 7.63 -43.54
N GLU A 183 0.53 7.32 -43.06
CA GLU A 183 1.56 6.64 -43.85
C GLU A 183 1.14 5.22 -44.24
N ALA A 184 0.59 4.44 -43.29
CA ALA A 184 0.08 3.10 -43.57
C ALA A 184 -1.05 3.13 -44.61
N ALA A 185 -1.98 4.08 -44.51
CA ALA A 185 -3.04 4.26 -45.51
C ALA A 185 -2.48 4.64 -46.90
N ARG A 186 -1.45 5.49 -46.95
CA ARG A 186 -0.76 5.85 -48.19
C ARG A 186 -0.04 4.65 -48.81
N LEU A 187 0.64 3.83 -48.00
CA LEU A 187 1.30 2.61 -48.46
C LEU A 187 0.30 1.56 -48.94
N ALA A 188 -0.84 1.40 -48.24
CA ALA A 188 -1.93 0.54 -48.69
C ALA A 188 -2.48 0.98 -50.05
N GLY A 189 -2.75 2.28 -50.24
CA GLY A 189 -3.16 2.80 -51.54
C GLY A 189 -2.11 2.62 -52.66
N ALA A 190 -0.82 2.70 -52.33
CA ALA A 190 0.26 2.41 -53.26
C ALA A 190 0.33 0.92 -53.64
N LEU A 191 0.08 0.02 -52.68
CA LEU A 191 -0.02 -1.43 -52.90
C LEU A 191 -1.21 -1.77 -53.80
N ASP A 192 -2.39 -1.19 -53.54
CA ASP A 192 -3.58 -1.35 -54.38
C ASP A 192 -3.31 -0.88 -55.83
N GLY A 193 -2.65 0.28 -55.98
CA GLY A 193 -2.22 0.81 -57.28
C GLY A 193 -1.23 -0.12 -58.01
N ALA A 194 -0.23 -0.65 -57.29
CA ALA A 194 0.73 -1.61 -57.84
C ALA A 194 0.04 -2.93 -58.24
N GLN A 195 -0.92 -3.40 -57.44
CA GLN A 195 -1.69 -4.61 -57.72
C GLN A 195 -2.60 -4.42 -58.95
N ALA A 196 -3.24 -3.26 -59.10
CA ALA A 196 -4.01 -2.92 -60.28
C ALA A 196 -3.13 -2.84 -61.55
N ALA A 197 -1.94 -2.24 -61.45
CA ALA A 197 -0.97 -2.19 -62.54
C ALA A 197 -0.48 -3.60 -62.94
N LEU A 198 -0.23 -4.47 -61.96
CA LEU A 198 0.14 -5.86 -62.21
C LEU A 198 -0.98 -6.64 -62.89
N GLN A 199 -2.24 -6.44 -62.49
CA GLN A 199 -3.40 -7.04 -63.15
C GLN A 199 -3.57 -6.52 -64.60
N ALA A 200 -3.35 -5.23 -64.84
CA ALA A 200 -3.39 -4.66 -66.18
C ALA A 200 -2.29 -5.26 -67.08
N ALA A 201 -1.05 -5.33 -66.59
CA ALA A 201 0.06 -5.97 -67.29
C ALA A 201 -0.18 -7.46 -67.56
N GLN A 202 -0.83 -8.18 -66.64
CA GLN A 202 -1.25 -9.57 -66.84
C GLN A 202 -2.26 -9.70 -67.97
N ARG A 203 -3.25 -8.81 -68.07
CA ARG A 203 -4.22 -8.79 -69.18
C ARG A 203 -3.56 -8.49 -70.51
N GLU A 204 -2.69 -7.48 -70.56
CA GLU A 204 -1.90 -7.16 -71.76
C GLU A 204 -1.04 -8.35 -72.19
N LEU A 205 -0.42 -9.07 -71.25
CA LEU A 205 0.34 -10.29 -71.54
C LEU A 205 -0.55 -11.40 -72.10
N GLU A 206 -1.76 -11.59 -71.57
CA GLU A 206 -2.73 -12.56 -72.10
C GLU A 206 -3.21 -12.21 -73.51
N GLU A 207 -3.44 -10.93 -73.79
CA GLU A 207 -3.76 -10.42 -75.13
C GLU A 207 -2.62 -10.69 -76.12
N VAL A 208 -1.38 -10.37 -75.73
CA VAL A 208 -0.19 -10.65 -76.56
C VAL A 208 -0.01 -12.15 -76.79
N LYS A 209 -0.23 -12.99 -75.76
CA LYS A 209 -0.23 -14.45 -75.92
C LYS A 209 -1.32 -14.89 -76.90
N GLY A 210 -2.53 -14.33 -76.82
CA GLY A 210 -3.61 -14.62 -77.77
C GLY A 210 -3.26 -14.26 -79.21
N LEU A 211 -2.64 -13.09 -79.43
CA LEU A 211 -2.15 -12.65 -80.74
C LEU A 211 -1.03 -13.55 -81.28
N LEU A 212 -0.10 -13.99 -80.43
CA LEU A 212 0.96 -14.94 -80.81
C LEU A 212 0.39 -16.29 -81.22
N VAL A 213 -0.59 -16.83 -80.49
CA VAL A 213 -1.27 -18.09 -80.86
C VAL A 213 -2.01 -17.93 -82.19
N LEU A 214 -2.67 -16.79 -82.43
CA LEU A 214 -3.31 -16.50 -83.72
C LEU A 214 -2.28 -16.35 -84.86
N GLN A 215 -1.11 -15.77 -84.59
CA GLN A 215 -0.02 -15.63 -85.55
C GLN A 215 0.63 -17.00 -85.86
N GLU A 216 0.80 -17.87 -84.87
CA GLU A 216 1.24 -19.26 -85.06
C GLU A 216 0.20 -20.06 -85.86
N ALA A 217 -1.09 -19.84 -85.62
CA ALA A 217 -2.17 -20.47 -86.39
C ALA A 217 -2.26 -19.94 -87.84
N ALA A 218 -1.99 -18.65 -88.08
CA ALA A 218 -1.99 -18.04 -89.41
C ALA A 218 -0.69 -18.27 -90.19
N GLY A 219 0.44 -18.44 -89.51
CA GLY A 219 1.76 -18.69 -90.10
C GLY A 219 2.02 -20.14 -90.52
N GLY A 220 1.07 -21.06 -90.29
CA GLY A 220 1.19 -22.48 -90.61
C GLY A 220 1.02 -22.85 -92.11
N SER A 221 0.95 -21.87 -93.02
CA SER A 221 0.66 -22.13 -94.44
C SER A 221 1.43 -21.23 -95.42
N ASP A 222 2.72 -20.98 -95.20
CA ASP A 222 3.58 -20.71 -96.36
C ASP A 222 5.02 -21.20 -96.17
N ALA A 223 5.47 -21.93 -97.16
CA ALA A 223 6.72 -22.66 -97.18
C ALA A 223 7.87 -21.75 -97.64
N GLY A 224 8.96 -21.77 -96.88
CA GLY A 224 10.33 -21.60 -97.39
C GLY A 224 10.81 -20.16 -97.63
N ALA A 225 11.68 -19.67 -96.74
CA ALA A 225 12.92 -18.96 -97.09
C ALA A 225 13.72 -18.55 -95.83
N ASP A 226 14.97 -19.03 -95.76
CA ASP A 226 16.16 -18.41 -95.17
C ASP A 226 16.23 -18.03 -93.66
N GLY A 227 16.43 -19.06 -92.83
CA GLY A 227 17.77 -19.39 -92.31
C GLY A 227 18.50 -18.50 -91.29
N THR A 228 18.06 -17.28 -90.95
CA THR A 228 18.86 -16.40 -90.03
C THR A 228 18.11 -15.79 -88.83
N GLY A 229 16.79 -15.98 -88.72
CA GLY A 229 15.97 -15.39 -87.64
C GLY A 229 15.78 -16.23 -86.36
N ALA A 230 16.05 -17.54 -86.40
CA ALA A 230 15.72 -18.46 -85.29
C ALA A 230 16.58 -18.26 -84.01
N GLY A 231 17.76 -17.64 -84.13
CA GLY A 231 18.63 -17.34 -82.99
C GLY A 231 18.11 -16.17 -82.13
N ALA A 232 17.50 -15.16 -82.75
CA ALA A 232 17.01 -13.97 -82.04
C ALA A 232 15.72 -14.26 -81.24
N THR A 233 14.84 -15.11 -81.77
CA THR A 233 13.62 -15.55 -81.06
C THR A 233 13.97 -16.46 -79.89
N SER A 234 14.92 -17.39 -80.06
CA SER A 234 15.42 -18.24 -78.98
C SER A 234 16.09 -17.45 -77.85
N ALA A 235 16.93 -16.45 -78.19
CA ALA A 235 17.55 -15.57 -77.19
C ALA A 235 16.52 -14.75 -76.41
N ARG A 236 15.46 -14.25 -77.09
CA ARG A 236 14.39 -13.49 -76.45
C ARG A 236 13.51 -14.37 -75.55
N LEU A 237 13.25 -15.62 -75.94
CA LEU A 237 12.56 -16.60 -75.10
C LEU A 237 13.37 -16.91 -73.84
N ALA A 238 14.67 -17.17 -73.97
CA ALA A 238 15.54 -17.40 -72.82
C ALA A 238 15.57 -16.20 -71.86
N GLN A 239 15.57 -14.98 -72.39
CA GLN A 239 15.50 -13.75 -71.57
C GLN A 239 14.15 -13.60 -70.85
N LEU A 240 13.03 -13.92 -71.50
CA LEU A 240 11.69 -13.91 -70.89
C LEU A 240 11.53 -15.01 -69.83
N GLU A 241 12.11 -16.19 -70.04
CA GLU A 241 12.15 -17.26 -69.04
C GLU A 241 12.97 -16.85 -67.82
N GLN A 242 14.13 -16.22 -68.03
CA GLN A 242 14.95 -15.70 -66.94
C GLN A 242 14.21 -14.62 -66.15
N HIS A 243 13.52 -13.69 -66.83
CA HIS A 243 12.72 -12.67 -66.18
C HIS A 243 11.53 -13.25 -65.41
N ASN A 244 10.83 -14.26 -65.96
CA ASN A 244 9.77 -14.98 -65.24
C ASN A 244 10.29 -15.69 -63.99
N ARG A 245 11.47 -16.30 -64.06
CA ARG A 245 12.11 -16.91 -62.87
C ARG A 245 12.43 -15.85 -61.82
N GLN A 246 12.94 -14.68 -62.23
CA GLN A 246 13.21 -13.57 -61.31
C GLN A 246 11.93 -13.04 -60.65
N LEU A 247 10.85 -12.83 -61.42
CA LEU A 247 9.55 -12.42 -60.88
C LEU A 247 8.96 -13.47 -59.93
N ALA A 248 9.09 -14.76 -60.24
CA ALA A 248 8.63 -15.83 -59.35
C ALA A 248 9.38 -15.83 -58.01
N VAL A 249 10.69 -15.60 -58.03
CA VAL A 249 11.50 -15.46 -56.80
C VAL A 249 11.08 -14.22 -56.01
N GLN A 250 10.87 -13.07 -56.67
CA GLN A 250 10.41 -11.84 -56.01
C GLN A 250 9.01 -11.99 -55.37
N LEU A 251 8.08 -12.67 -56.04
CA LEU A 251 6.77 -12.96 -55.46
C LEU A 251 6.90 -13.89 -54.24
N GLN A 252 7.79 -14.88 -54.30
CA GLN A 252 8.02 -15.78 -53.16
C GLN A 252 8.66 -15.06 -51.97
N THR A 253 9.58 -14.12 -52.19
CA THR A 253 10.16 -13.30 -51.11
C THR A 253 9.10 -12.37 -50.49
N LEU A 254 8.30 -11.69 -51.31
CA LEU A 254 7.23 -10.82 -50.82
C LEU A 254 6.15 -11.60 -50.05
N GLN A 255 5.79 -12.81 -50.51
CA GLN A 255 4.89 -13.69 -49.77
C GLN A 255 5.48 -14.13 -48.42
N GLY A 256 6.78 -14.43 -48.38
CA GLY A 256 7.49 -14.75 -47.13
C GLY A 256 7.50 -13.57 -46.15
N GLU A 257 7.76 -12.36 -46.64
CA GLU A 257 7.76 -11.13 -45.83
C GLU A 257 6.35 -10.79 -45.33
N ALA A 258 5.34 -10.85 -46.19
CA ALA A 258 3.94 -10.66 -45.80
C ALA A 258 3.50 -11.66 -44.72
N GLY A 259 3.92 -12.92 -44.82
CA GLY A 259 3.67 -13.94 -43.80
C GLY A 259 4.32 -13.61 -42.45
N ARG A 260 5.56 -13.09 -42.45
CA ARG A 260 6.23 -12.65 -41.22
C ARG A 260 5.56 -11.43 -40.60
N HIS A 261 5.16 -10.45 -41.41
CA HIS A 261 4.42 -9.28 -40.93
C HIS A 261 3.06 -9.66 -40.36
N ALA A 262 2.33 -10.59 -40.98
CA ALA A 262 1.07 -11.11 -40.46
C ALA A 262 1.25 -11.84 -39.12
N ALA A 263 2.29 -12.67 -38.99
CA ALA A 263 2.60 -13.35 -37.73
C ALA A 263 3.01 -12.38 -36.62
N SER A 264 3.83 -11.36 -36.94
CA SER A 264 4.21 -10.30 -36.01
C SER A 264 3.02 -9.46 -35.57
N ALA A 265 2.14 -9.07 -36.51
CA ALA A 265 0.91 -8.36 -36.19
C ALA A 265 0.00 -9.19 -35.27
N ALA A 266 -0.15 -10.49 -35.54
CA ALA A 266 -0.93 -11.38 -34.67
C ALA A 266 -0.36 -11.48 -33.24
N GLY A 267 0.98 -11.49 -33.10
CA GLY A 267 1.65 -11.45 -31.80
C GLY A 267 1.34 -10.16 -31.03
N VAL A 268 1.51 -9.00 -31.67
CA VAL A 268 1.21 -7.68 -31.06
C VAL A 268 -0.26 -7.56 -30.68
N TRP A 269 -1.18 -8.08 -31.51
CA TRP A 269 -2.62 -8.11 -31.16
C TRP A 269 -2.91 -8.98 -29.94
N GLY A 270 -2.21 -10.10 -29.77
CA GLY A 270 -2.31 -10.95 -28.58
C GLY A 270 -1.86 -10.21 -27.32
N GLU A 271 -0.70 -9.55 -27.36
CA GLU A 271 -0.18 -8.75 -26.25
C GLU A 271 -1.13 -7.59 -25.88
N VAL A 272 -1.67 -6.87 -26.87
CA VAL A 272 -2.66 -5.82 -26.64
C VAL A 272 -3.92 -6.38 -25.97
N GLN A 273 -4.36 -7.57 -26.34
CA GLN A 273 -5.53 -8.21 -25.75
C GLN A 273 -5.27 -8.66 -24.30
N GLU A 274 -4.08 -9.19 -24.00
CA GLU A 274 -3.68 -9.54 -22.64
C GLU A 274 -3.59 -8.29 -21.74
N LEU A 275 -2.97 -7.22 -22.21
CA LEU A 275 -2.91 -5.94 -21.50
C LEU A 275 -4.29 -5.31 -21.30
N GLN A 276 -5.22 -5.49 -22.23
CA GLN A 276 -6.61 -5.06 -22.06
C GLN A 276 -7.31 -5.85 -20.95
N GLN A 277 -7.16 -7.17 -20.92
CA GLN A 277 -7.74 -8.01 -19.86
C GLN A 277 -7.16 -7.70 -18.49
N GLU A 278 -5.85 -7.42 -18.42
CA GLU A 278 -5.20 -7.03 -17.17
C GLU A 278 -5.69 -5.65 -16.69
N ASN A 279 -5.84 -4.69 -17.59
CA ASN A 279 -6.43 -3.39 -17.27
C ASN A 279 -7.86 -3.52 -16.73
N GLU A 280 -8.71 -4.33 -17.37
CA GLU A 280 -10.07 -4.60 -16.88
C GLU A 280 -10.04 -5.19 -15.47
N ARG A 281 -9.16 -6.16 -15.22
CA ARG A 281 -8.99 -6.77 -13.89
C ARG A 281 -8.50 -5.77 -12.83
N LEU A 282 -7.59 -4.86 -13.18
CA LEU A 282 -7.12 -3.81 -12.26
C LEU A 282 -8.21 -2.79 -11.96
N LEU A 283 -9.02 -2.43 -12.97
CA LEU A 283 -10.18 -1.55 -12.78
C LEU A 283 -11.25 -2.18 -11.87
N ASP A 284 -11.52 -3.47 -12.01
CA ASP A 284 -12.42 -4.21 -11.12
C ASP A 284 -11.91 -4.23 -9.68
N LEU A 285 -10.60 -4.43 -9.49
CA LEU A 285 -9.97 -4.40 -8.16
C LEU A 285 -10.05 -3.01 -7.52
N LEU A 286 -9.78 -1.95 -8.29
CA LEU A 286 -9.94 -0.57 -7.83
C LEU A 286 -11.39 -0.28 -7.43
N GLY A 287 -12.35 -0.70 -8.26
CA GLY A 287 -13.78 -0.57 -7.96
C GLY A 287 -14.19 -1.29 -6.68
N HIS A 288 -13.63 -2.49 -6.42
CA HIS A 288 -13.86 -3.21 -5.18
C HIS A 288 -13.30 -2.45 -3.97
N MET A 289 -12.05 -1.97 -4.03
CA MET A 289 -11.45 -1.19 -2.94
C MET A 289 -12.21 0.11 -2.64
N ASP A 290 -12.70 0.80 -3.67
CA ASP A 290 -13.51 2.02 -3.50
C ASP A 290 -14.87 1.71 -2.84
N SER A 291 -15.48 0.57 -3.18
CA SER A 291 -16.71 0.12 -2.54
C SER A 291 -16.51 -0.21 -1.06
N GLU A 292 -15.40 -0.87 -0.70
CA GLU A 292 -15.05 -1.15 0.70
C GLU A 292 -14.76 0.14 1.47
N ARG A 293 -14.05 1.09 0.88
CA ARG A 293 -13.81 2.41 1.47
C ARG A 293 -15.13 3.14 1.74
N ALA A 294 -16.04 3.15 0.77
CA ALA A 294 -17.34 3.79 0.92
C ALA A 294 -18.21 3.10 1.99
N ARG A 295 -18.04 1.79 2.18
CA ARG A 295 -18.67 1.02 3.25
C ARG A 295 -18.09 1.40 4.62
N LEU A 296 -16.77 1.33 4.80
CA LEU A 296 -16.09 1.69 6.06
C LEU A 296 -16.35 3.15 6.46
N ALA A 297 -16.43 4.07 5.49
CA ALA A 297 -16.78 5.46 5.74
C ALA A 297 -18.21 5.63 6.28
N ARG A 298 -19.16 4.83 5.78
CA ARG A 298 -20.54 4.80 6.29
C ARG A 298 -20.60 4.21 7.69
N GLU A 299 -19.97 3.06 7.93
CA GLU A 299 -19.89 2.44 9.26
C GLU A 299 -19.29 3.41 10.29
N ARG A 300 -18.26 4.17 9.92
CA ARG A 300 -17.70 5.23 10.78
C ARG A 300 -18.71 6.34 11.07
N GLN A 301 -19.46 6.82 10.08
CA GLN A 301 -20.48 7.86 10.29
C GLN A 301 -21.62 7.38 11.18
N GLU A 302 -22.04 6.12 11.02
CA GLU A 302 -23.06 5.50 11.87
C GLU A 302 -22.61 5.43 13.33
N LEU A 303 -21.39 4.96 13.60
CA LEU A 303 -20.83 4.90 14.95
C LEU A 303 -20.65 6.28 15.59
N LEU A 304 -20.25 7.30 14.80
CA LEU A 304 -20.20 8.68 15.26
C LEU A 304 -21.59 9.19 15.64
N GLY A 305 -22.61 8.86 14.84
CA GLY A 305 -24.00 9.17 15.15
C GLY A 305 -24.47 8.50 16.45
N GLU A 306 -24.18 7.21 16.64
CA GLU A 306 -24.51 6.48 17.87
C GLU A 306 -23.84 7.08 19.11
N LEU A 307 -22.55 7.46 19.02
CA LEU A 307 -21.83 8.11 20.12
C LEU A 307 -22.41 9.49 20.47
N VAL A 308 -22.79 10.29 19.47
CA VAL A 308 -23.45 11.58 19.70
C VAL A 308 -24.80 11.39 20.37
N CYS A 309 -25.61 10.43 19.92
CA CYS A 309 -26.89 10.09 20.54
C CYS A 309 -26.71 9.62 21.99
N LEU A 310 -25.76 8.71 22.26
CA LEU A 310 -25.47 8.24 23.61
C LEU A 310 -25.03 9.38 24.53
N ARG A 311 -24.17 10.28 24.04
CA ARG A 311 -23.73 11.46 24.80
C ARG A 311 -24.86 12.45 25.08
N ALA A 312 -25.79 12.64 24.14
CA ALA A 312 -26.96 13.49 24.33
C ALA A 312 -27.97 12.87 25.32
N THR A 313 -28.02 11.54 25.43
CA THR A 313 -28.88 10.83 26.40
C THR A 313 -28.21 10.56 27.75
N ALA A 314 -26.91 10.82 27.87
CA ALA A 314 -26.21 10.68 29.13
C ALA A 314 -26.70 11.80 30.07
N PRO A 315 -27.21 11.48 31.27
CA PRO A 315 -27.63 12.49 32.23
C PRO A 315 -26.43 13.39 32.53
N ASP A 316 -26.62 14.70 32.39
CA ASP A 316 -25.59 15.68 32.73
C ASP A 316 -25.11 15.39 34.16
N PRO A 317 -23.79 15.26 34.39
CA PRO A 317 -23.27 15.06 35.73
C PRO A 317 -23.65 16.29 36.55
N ASP A 318 -24.68 16.14 37.38
CA ASP A 318 -25.26 17.19 38.20
C ASP A 318 -24.10 17.96 38.88
N PRO A 319 -23.93 19.28 38.62
CA PRO A 319 -22.80 20.03 39.09
C PRO A 319 -22.93 20.30 40.60
N GLY A 320 -22.61 19.29 41.40
CA GLY A 320 -22.35 19.39 42.84
C GLY A 320 -23.60 19.61 43.72
N PRO A 321 -23.72 18.88 44.85
CA PRO A 321 -24.77 19.12 45.82
C PRO A 321 -24.50 20.45 46.54
N SER A 322 -25.16 21.51 46.09
CA SER A 322 -25.25 22.78 46.82
C SER A 322 -26.26 22.60 47.96
N SER A 323 -25.73 22.17 49.11
CA SER A 323 -26.23 22.40 50.47
C SER A 323 -27.73 22.24 50.80
N ALA A 324 -27.96 21.31 51.73
CA ALA A 324 -28.81 21.44 52.91
C ALA A 324 -30.33 21.59 52.71
N GLY A 325 -31.02 20.46 52.80
CA GLY A 325 -32.46 20.42 53.04
C GLY A 325 -32.90 19.00 53.37
N ASP A 326 -32.94 18.68 54.66
CA ASP A 326 -33.44 17.44 55.23
C ASP A 326 -34.77 17.02 54.59
N SER A 327 -34.74 15.97 53.77
CA SER A 327 -35.94 15.21 53.41
C SER A 327 -35.58 13.73 53.34
N ALA A 328 -35.94 13.03 54.42
CA ALA A 328 -35.89 11.59 54.50
C ALA A 328 -36.95 10.98 53.56
N GLY A 329 -36.60 10.83 52.29
CA GLY A 329 -37.36 10.10 51.28
C GLY A 329 -36.60 8.85 50.87
N SER A 330 -36.90 7.73 51.53
CA SER A 330 -36.36 6.41 51.22
C SER A 330 -37.09 5.82 50.01
N GLY A 331 -36.36 5.49 48.94
CA GLY A 331 -36.87 4.64 47.85
C GLY A 331 -36.19 4.85 46.49
N ASP A 332 -35.56 3.79 45.97
CA ASP A 332 -35.24 3.57 44.55
C ASP A 332 -34.07 4.32 43.87
N GLY A 333 -32.98 4.58 44.58
CA GLY A 333 -31.72 5.09 43.98
C GLY A 333 -30.82 4.04 43.28
N SER A 334 -31.15 2.74 43.29
CA SER A 334 -30.25 1.70 42.75
C SER A 334 -30.39 1.43 41.25
N SER A 335 -31.51 1.82 40.63
CA SER A 335 -31.76 1.57 39.20
C SER A 335 -31.00 2.54 38.29
N THR A 336 -30.86 3.79 38.71
CA THR A 336 -30.12 4.84 37.98
C THR A 336 -28.62 4.59 37.95
N SER A 337 -28.02 4.10 39.04
CA SER A 337 -26.58 3.78 39.06
C SER A 337 -26.24 2.60 38.14
N GLN A 338 -27.11 1.59 38.08
CA GLN A 338 -26.94 0.43 37.21
C GLN A 338 -27.10 0.80 35.73
N GLN A 339 -28.06 1.68 35.41
CA GLN A 339 -28.25 2.20 34.06
C GLN A 339 -27.09 3.09 33.60
N GLN A 340 -26.54 3.93 34.50
CA GLN A 340 -25.38 4.76 34.22
C GLN A 340 -24.11 3.91 33.98
N GLN A 341 -23.92 2.85 34.76
CA GLN A 341 -22.80 1.92 34.57
C GLN A 341 -22.91 1.16 33.24
N GLN A 342 -24.13 0.76 32.85
CA GLN A 342 -24.37 0.10 31.56
C GLN A 342 -24.16 1.05 30.36
N GLN A 343 -24.51 2.34 30.51
CA GLN A 343 -24.19 3.36 29.51
C GLN A 343 -22.69 3.59 29.38
N GLN A 344 -21.94 3.64 30.49
CA GLN A 344 -20.48 3.76 30.46
C GLN A 344 -19.82 2.59 29.74
N GLN A 345 -20.25 1.35 30.04
CA GLN A 345 -19.75 0.16 29.34
C GLN A 345 -20.00 0.22 27.83
N ARG A 346 -21.18 0.69 27.40
CA ARG A 346 -21.48 0.86 25.96
C ARG A 346 -20.61 1.91 25.30
N VAL A 347 -20.34 3.04 25.98
CA VAL A 347 -19.44 4.08 25.45
C VAL A 347 -18.03 3.52 25.30
N GLU A 348 -17.52 2.79 26.30
CA GLU A 348 -16.21 2.14 26.21
C GLU A 348 -16.13 1.10 25.07
N GLU A 349 -17.18 0.30 24.87
CA GLU A 349 -17.25 -0.65 23.75
C GLU A 349 -17.23 0.04 22.39
N LEU A 350 -17.96 1.14 22.23
CA LEU A 350 -17.97 1.92 21.00
C LEU A 350 -16.64 2.63 20.75
N GLU A 351 -15.99 3.16 21.79
CA GLU A 351 -14.64 3.73 21.67
C GLU A 351 -13.62 2.67 21.25
N ARG A 352 -13.71 1.46 21.80
CA ARG A 352 -12.87 0.33 21.37
C ARG A 352 -13.11 -0.01 19.90
N ARG A 353 -14.38 -0.11 19.47
CA ARG A 353 -14.73 -0.37 18.07
C ARG A 353 -14.25 0.73 17.13
N TRP A 354 -14.34 2.00 17.53
CA TRP A 354 -13.78 3.10 16.76
C TRP A 354 -12.28 2.92 16.60
N ARG A 355 -11.52 2.75 17.68
CA ARG A 355 -10.06 2.59 17.60
C ARG A 355 -9.66 1.41 16.70
N GLN A 356 -10.45 0.33 16.69
CA GLN A 356 -10.25 -0.79 15.77
C GLN A 356 -10.44 -0.40 14.31
N LEU A 357 -11.55 0.24 13.96
CA LEU A 357 -11.81 0.71 12.59
C LEU A 357 -10.79 1.75 12.12
N GLU A 358 -10.31 2.62 13.03
CA GLU A 358 -9.27 3.60 12.70
C GLU A 358 -7.92 2.93 12.43
N ALA A 359 -7.56 1.89 13.18
CA ALA A 359 -6.39 1.07 12.90
C ALA A 359 -6.51 0.30 11.57
N GLU A 360 -7.69 -0.27 11.27
CA GLU A 360 -7.96 -0.95 10.00
C GLU A 360 -7.86 0.01 8.80
N LEU A 361 -8.41 1.22 8.93
CA LEU A 361 -8.29 2.26 7.91
C LEU A 361 -6.83 2.69 7.68
N GLN A 362 -6.03 2.79 8.75
CA GLN A 362 -4.60 3.08 8.64
C GLN A 362 -3.83 1.95 7.95
N ALA A 363 -4.12 0.69 8.30
CA ALA A 363 -3.53 -0.47 7.65
C ALA A 363 -3.89 -0.55 6.15
N GLU A 364 -5.13 -0.21 5.79
CA GLU A 364 -5.57 -0.15 4.39
C GLU A 364 -4.84 0.95 3.61
N ARG A 365 -4.66 2.13 4.20
CA ARG A 365 -3.84 3.21 3.61
C ARG A 365 -2.40 2.79 3.39
N GLN A 366 -1.79 2.08 4.34
CA GLN A 366 -0.44 1.55 4.20
C GLN A 366 -0.35 0.51 3.09
N ARG A 367 -1.32 -0.39 2.97
CA ARG A 367 -1.39 -1.35 1.85
C ARG A 367 -1.48 -0.67 0.50
N ARG A 368 -2.25 0.43 0.38
CA ARG A 368 -2.32 1.22 -0.86
C ARG A 368 -0.99 1.90 -1.17
N GLN A 369 -0.37 2.54 -0.19
CA GLN A 369 0.95 3.16 -0.37
C GLN A 369 1.98 2.12 -0.82
N GLN A 370 1.94 0.91 -0.24
CA GLN A 370 2.81 -0.17 -0.68
C GLN A 370 2.50 -0.61 -2.12
N ALA A 371 1.23 -0.82 -2.47
CA ALA A 371 0.83 -1.19 -3.83
C ALA A 371 1.20 -0.10 -4.87
N GLU A 372 1.12 1.18 -4.49
CA GLU A 372 1.57 2.30 -5.32
C GLU A 372 3.08 2.27 -5.54
N LEU A 373 3.87 1.97 -4.50
CA LEU A 373 5.33 1.79 -4.62
C LEU A 373 5.67 0.58 -5.49
N ASP A 374 5.02 -0.56 -5.27
CA ASP A 374 5.23 -1.77 -6.07
C ASP A 374 4.88 -1.52 -7.56
N PHE A 375 3.83 -0.74 -7.83
CA PHE A 375 3.46 -0.34 -9.19
C PHE A 375 4.47 0.61 -9.83
N GLN A 376 5.00 1.58 -9.07
CA GLN A 376 6.09 2.45 -9.54
C GLN A 376 7.36 1.64 -9.83
N GLU A 377 7.70 0.66 -8.98
CA GLU A 377 8.82 -0.26 -9.22
C GLU A 377 8.61 -1.07 -10.50
N LEU A 378 7.39 -1.58 -10.76
CA LEU A 378 7.06 -2.26 -12.01
C LEU A 378 7.22 -1.35 -13.24
N LEU A 379 6.75 -0.10 -13.18
CA LEU A 379 6.92 0.87 -14.27
C LEU A 379 8.40 1.15 -14.53
N THR A 380 9.19 1.41 -13.49
CA THR A 380 10.64 1.64 -13.66
C THR A 380 11.37 0.42 -14.21
N ASN A 381 10.97 -0.80 -13.82
CA ASN A 381 11.50 -2.03 -14.39
C ASN A 381 11.10 -2.24 -15.85
N MET A 382 9.87 -1.86 -16.23
CA MET A 382 9.44 -1.88 -17.63
C MET A 382 10.24 -0.87 -18.47
N ASP A 383 10.47 0.34 -17.97
CA ASP A 383 11.29 1.34 -18.66
C ASP A 383 12.74 0.86 -18.85
N LEU A 384 13.31 0.14 -17.88
CA LEU A 384 14.63 -0.49 -18.01
C LEU A 384 14.66 -1.59 -19.08
N LEU A 385 13.58 -2.36 -19.23
CA LEU A 385 13.46 -3.37 -20.29
C LEU A 385 13.32 -2.73 -21.68
N HIS A 386 12.58 -1.62 -21.79
CA HIS A 386 12.40 -0.89 -23.05
C HIS A 386 13.64 -0.04 -23.42
N GLY A 387 14.38 0.42 -22.42
CA GLY A 387 15.63 1.18 -22.58
C GLY A 387 16.85 0.32 -22.91
N SER A 388 16.72 -1.01 -22.96
CA SER A 388 17.79 -1.89 -23.42
C SER A 388 18.04 -1.61 -24.90
N PRO A 389 19.17 -0.98 -25.28
CA PRO A 389 19.43 -0.60 -26.66
C PRO A 389 19.41 -1.88 -27.49
N SER A 390 18.47 -1.95 -28.43
CA SER A 390 18.40 -3.06 -29.37
C SER A 390 19.80 -3.28 -29.93
N PRO A 391 20.36 -4.51 -29.89
CA PRO A 391 21.69 -4.75 -30.42
C PRO A 391 21.71 -4.23 -31.85
N PRO A 392 22.71 -3.39 -32.21
CA PRO A 392 22.74 -2.75 -33.52
C PRO A 392 22.59 -3.86 -34.55
N SER A 393 21.53 -3.77 -35.34
CA SER A 393 21.22 -4.76 -36.36
C SER A 393 22.39 -4.77 -37.33
N THR A 394 23.31 -5.72 -37.16
CA THR A 394 24.37 -6.02 -38.10
C THR A 394 23.73 -6.66 -39.32
N ALA A 395 22.98 -5.85 -40.07
CA ALA A 395 22.55 -6.16 -41.40
C ALA A 395 23.82 -6.31 -42.25
N GLY A 396 24.04 -7.54 -42.73
CA GLY A 396 25.21 -7.91 -43.50
C GLY A 396 25.38 -7.03 -44.74
N SER A 397 26.47 -6.25 -44.74
CA SER A 397 27.14 -5.84 -45.97
C SER A 397 28.30 -6.80 -46.21
N PRO A 398 28.45 -7.38 -47.42
CA PRO A 398 29.64 -8.15 -47.76
C PRO A 398 30.88 -7.25 -47.81
N PRO A 399 32.06 -7.75 -47.41
CA PRO A 399 33.26 -6.94 -47.27
C PRO A 399 33.83 -6.53 -48.65
N PRO A 400 34.17 -5.25 -48.87
CA PRO A 400 35.09 -4.89 -49.94
C PRO A 400 36.52 -5.23 -49.51
N ALA A 401 37.26 -5.84 -50.43
CA ALA A 401 38.64 -6.22 -50.26
C ALA A 401 39.57 -5.01 -50.09
N ALA A 402 40.53 -5.18 -49.18
CA ALA A 402 41.86 -4.56 -49.14
C ALA A 402 41.98 -3.03 -49.01
N ALA A 403 42.54 -2.58 -47.89
CA ALA A 403 43.77 -1.77 -47.89
C ALA A 403 44.37 -1.71 -46.49
N CYS A 404 45.62 -2.16 -46.39
CA CYS A 404 46.49 -1.96 -45.25
C CYS A 404 46.85 -0.47 -45.10
N ALA A 405 46.88 0.03 -43.86
CA ALA A 405 47.92 0.88 -43.27
C ALA A 405 47.36 1.96 -42.33
N GLY A 406 48.08 2.16 -41.22
CA GLY A 406 48.12 3.44 -40.51
C GLY A 406 47.40 3.42 -39.18
N GLY A 407 48.17 3.49 -38.09
CA GLY A 407 47.66 3.40 -36.73
C GLY A 407 47.01 4.67 -36.21
N SER A 408 46.39 4.56 -35.03
CA SER A 408 46.35 5.62 -34.03
C SER A 408 45.84 5.03 -32.71
N ALA A 409 46.55 5.37 -31.64
CA ALA A 409 46.19 5.10 -30.26
C ALA A 409 44.86 5.78 -29.87
N GLY A 410 44.19 5.25 -28.84
CA GLY A 410 43.16 6.00 -28.12
C GLY A 410 42.13 5.16 -27.36
N SER A 411 42.42 4.90 -26.08
CA SER A 411 41.44 4.97 -24.98
C SER A 411 40.11 4.20 -25.10
N GLY A 412 40.12 2.92 -24.73
CA GLY A 412 38.91 2.07 -24.66
C GLY A 412 38.72 1.32 -23.34
N SER A 413 39.15 1.90 -22.20
CA SER A 413 39.12 1.24 -20.88
C SER A 413 38.41 2.08 -19.80
N GLY A 414 37.33 2.79 -20.17
CA GLY A 414 36.61 3.73 -19.27
C GLY A 414 35.23 3.26 -18.80
N LEU A 415 34.50 2.47 -19.58
CA LEU A 415 33.07 2.20 -19.33
C LEU A 415 32.81 1.06 -18.33
N ALA A 416 33.65 0.03 -18.29
CA ALA A 416 33.50 -1.06 -17.31
C ALA A 416 33.82 -0.61 -15.87
N GLY A 417 34.72 0.36 -15.70
CA GLY A 417 35.06 0.92 -14.39
C GLY A 417 33.97 1.83 -13.82
N GLN A 418 33.25 2.55 -14.67
CA GLN A 418 32.23 3.51 -14.23
C GLN A 418 30.95 2.81 -13.75
N GLN A 419 30.57 1.69 -14.37
CA GLN A 419 29.44 0.88 -13.93
C GLN A 419 29.74 0.15 -12.61
N GLN A 420 31.00 -0.28 -12.41
CA GLN A 420 31.42 -0.90 -11.15
C GLN A 420 31.57 0.12 -9.99
N GLN A 421 31.79 1.40 -10.29
CA GLN A 421 31.76 2.47 -9.29
C GLN A 421 30.35 2.91 -8.88
N GLN A 422 29.34 2.77 -9.74
CA GLN A 422 27.94 3.05 -9.39
C GLN A 422 27.28 1.95 -8.54
N MET A 423 27.70 0.68 -8.68
CA MET A 423 27.13 -0.44 -7.89
C MET A 423 27.71 -0.54 -6.47
N ARG A 424 28.88 0.05 -6.20
CA ARG A 424 29.53 0.02 -4.89
C ARG A 424 28.75 0.70 -3.76
N PRO A 425 28.17 1.90 -3.93
CA PRO A 425 27.36 2.52 -2.86
C PRO A 425 26.07 1.74 -2.57
N GLN A 426 25.42 1.14 -3.59
CA GLN A 426 24.24 0.29 -3.37
C GLN A 426 24.56 -0.98 -2.59
N ALA A 427 25.69 -1.65 -2.91
CA ALA A 427 26.13 -2.82 -2.14
C ALA A 427 26.43 -2.48 -0.67
N ALA A 428 27.02 -1.31 -0.41
CA ALA A 428 27.27 -0.83 0.96
C ALA A 428 25.98 -0.49 1.72
N GLN A 429 24.97 0.08 1.05
CA GLN A 429 23.66 0.36 1.65
C GLN A 429 22.90 -0.93 1.99
N LEU A 430 22.90 -1.92 1.09
CA LEU A 430 22.28 -3.23 1.35
C LEU A 430 22.97 -3.94 2.52
N GLN A 431 24.31 -3.86 2.61
CA GLN A 431 25.05 -4.46 3.71
C GLN A 431 24.78 -3.77 5.06
N ALA A 432 24.56 -2.45 5.06
CA ALA A 432 24.15 -1.70 6.25
C ALA A 432 22.70 -2.00 6.68
N ALA A 433 21.80 -2.23 5.73
CA ALA A 433 20.42 -2.65 6.02
C ALA A 433 20.39 -4.06 6.62
N VAL A 434 21.19 -5.00 6.08
CA VAL A 434 21.29 -6.37 6.61
C VAL A 434 21.88 -6.38 8.02
N SER A 435 22.91 -5.57 8.30
CA SER A 435 23.47 -5.49 9.66
C SER A 435 22.51 -4.85 10.67
N SER A 436 21.73 -3.85 10.25
CA SER A 436 20.67 -3.26 11.08
C SER A 436 19.59 -4.29 11.43
N LEU A 437 19.14 -5.09 10.46
CA LEU A 437 18.16 -6.16 10.68
C LEU A 437 18.72 -7.27 11.59
N GLN A 438 20.01 -7.62 11.48
CA GLN A 438 20.66 -8.56 12.39
C GLN A 438 20.72 -8.04 13.83
N HIS A 439 21.00 -6.75 14.04
CA HIS A 439 20.98 -6.15 15.38
C HIS A 439 19.57 -6.13 15.98
N ILE A 440 18.53 -5.85 15.18
CA ILE A 440 17.14 -5.92 15.63
C ILE A 440 16.77 -7.35 16.02
N ALA A 441 17.13 -8.34 15.18
CA ALA A 441 16.87 -9.75 15.48
C ALA A 441 17.59 -10.24 16.75
N GLN A 442 18.82 -9.80 16.99
CA GLN A 442 19.56 -10.10 18.23
C GLN A 442 18.96 -9.40 19.46
N GLY A 443 18.44 -8.18 19.31
CA GLY A 443 17.72 -7.49 20.39
C GLY A 443 16.44 -8.23 20.79
N LEU A 444 15.69 -8.72 19.81
CA LEU A 444 14.44 -9.47 20.06
C LEU A 444 14.70 -10.84 20.71
N SER A 445 15.78 -11.54 20.34
CA SER A 445 16.14 -12.81 21.00
C SER A 445 16.62 -12.62 22.44
N SER A 446 17.28 -11.50 22.76
CA SER A 446 17.67 -11.17 24.14
C SER A 446 16.46 -10.86 25.02
N ILE A 447 15.42 -10.22 24.48
CA ILE A 447 14.19 -9.91 25.23
C ILE A 447 13.35 -11.17 25.46
N SER A 448 13.37 -12.12 24.52
CA SER A 448 12.66 -13.39 24.66
C SER A 448 13.31 -14.37 25.64
N GLY A 449 14.59 -14.20 25.99
CA GLY A 449 15.33 -15.13 26.84
C GLY A 449 15.15 -14.90 28.35
N GLU A 450 14.94 -13.67 28.80
CA GLU A 450 14.90 -13.34 30.24
C GLU A 450 13.50 -13.52 30.89
N GLY A 451 12.45 -13.74 30.09
CA GLY A 451 11.08 -13.90 30.58
C GLY A 451 10.71 -15.31 31.05
N SER A 452 11.46 -16.35 30.69
CA SER A 452 11.02 -17.74 30.87
C SER A 452 11.48 -18.41 32.18
N GLU A 453 12.41 -17.83 32.94
CA GLU A 453 12.94 -18.46 34.17
C GLU A 453 12.28 -17.97 35.48
N ARG A 454 11.39 -16.97 35.45
CA ARG A 454 10.78 -16.41 36.68
C ARG A 454 9.44 -17.01 37.14
N LEU A 455 8.87 -17.99 36.42
CA LEU A 455 7.61 -18.65 36.83
C LEU A 455 7.81 -20.05 37.45
N GLY A 456 9.05 -20.42 37.78
CA GLY A 456 9.38 -21.72 38.38
C GLY A 456 9.52 -21.71 39.91
N LEU A 457 8.58 -21.16 40.68
CA LEU A 457 8.58 -21.35 42.15
C LEU A 457 7.16 -21.44 42.72
N GLY A 458 6.84 -22.62 43.28
CA GLY A 458 6.09 -22.66 44.54
C GLY A 458 4.77 -23.42 44.61
N LEU A 459 4.61 -24.59 43.99
CA LEU A 459 3.60 -25.57 44.42
C LEU A 459 4.30 -26.71 45.17
N ARG A 460 4.37 -26.59 46.50
CA ARG A 460 4.63 -27.71 47.41
C ARG A 460 3.31 -28.12 48.05
N CYS A 461 2.99 -29.41 47.90
CA CYS A 461 2.02 -30.14 48.71
C CYS A 461 2.48 -30.27 50.17
#